data_AF-S9SBZ4-F1
#
_entry.id   AF-S9SBZ4-F1
#
_cell.length_a   1.000
_cell.length_b   1.000
_cell.length_c   1.000
_cell.angle_alpha   90.00
_cell.angle_beta   90.00
_cell.angle_gamma   90.00
#
_symmetry.space_group_name_H-M   'P 1'
#
loop_
_entity.id
_entity.type
_entity.pdbx_description
1 polymer ?
#
loop_
_entity_poly.entity_id
_entity_poly.type
_entity_poly.pdbx_seq_one_letter_code
_entity_poly.pdbx_strand_id
1 'polypeptide(L)' 'MRWDGSKGEPRWSPARRTGDPPDVAALVAWLASGEAGFVSGQTFAVDGGRMVKLSLPP' A
#
# COMPACT_ATOMS: atom_id res chain seq x y z
N MET A 1 -6.87 -6.12 18.62
CA MET A 1 -7.21 -6.20 17.19
C MET A 1 -6.34 -7.29 16.57
N ARG A 2 -6.91 -8.47 16.26
CA ARG A 2 -6.18 -9.57 15.60
C ARG A 2 -6.67 -9.63 14.15
N TRP A 3 -5.74 -9.47 13.21
CA TRP A 3 -5.98 -9.66 11.78
C TRP A 3 -6.14 -11.17 11.50
N ASP A 4 -7.23 -11.58 10.86
CA ASP A 4 -7.64 -13.00 10.73
C ASP A 4 -7.31 -13.65 9.37
N GLY A 5 -6.73 -12.90 8.42
CA GLY A 5 -6.03 -13.48 7.28
C GLY A 5 -6.87 -14.31 6.31
N SER A 6 -8.20 -14.26 6.32
CA SER A 6 -9.02 -14.90 5.28
C SER A 6 -8.94 -14.09 3.98
N LYS A 7 -7.91 -14.42 3.18
CA LYS A 7 -7.51 -13.77 1.92
C LYS A 7 -8.55 -14.02 0.81
N GLY A 8 -9.37 -13.02 0.51
CA GLY A 8 -9.95 -12.88 -0.84
C GLY A 8 -8.99 -12.07 -1.71
N GLU A 9 -8.80 -12.45 -2.97
CA GLU A 9 -8.02 -11.66 -3.94
C GLU A 9 -8.85 -10.46 -4.43
N PRO A 10 -8.49 -9.20 -4.07
CA PRO A 10 -9.10 -8.04 -4.69
C PRO A 10 -8.61 -7.94 -6.13
N ARG A 11 -9.39 -8.50 -7.05
CA ARG A 11 -9.13 -8.48 -8.50
C ARG A 11 -9.06 -7.06 -9.09
N TRP A 12 -9.51 -6.06 -8.33
CA TRP A 12 -9.58 -4.66 -8.74
C TRP A 12 -8.29 -3.88 -8.45
N SER A 13 -7.43 -4.33 -7.54
CA SER A 13 -6.13 -3.67 -7.31
C SER A 13 -5.07 -4.22 -8.25
N PRO A 14 -4.16 -3.39 -8.78
CA PRO A 14 -3.00 -3.85 -9.55
C PRO A 14 -2.18 -4.93 -8.83
N ALA A 15 -2.03 -4.82 -7.51
CA ALA A 15 -1.32 -5.82 -6.69
C ALA A 15 -2.06 -7.16 -6.56
N ARG A 16 -3.36 -7.24 -6.93
CA ARG A 16 -4.23 -8.43 -6.86
C ARG A 16 -4.27 -9.13 -5.50
N ARG A 17 -3.94 -8.41 -4.44
CA ARG A 17 -3.99 -8.90 -3.06
C ARG A 17 -4.47 -7.79 -2.13
N THR A 18 -5.05 -8.20 -1.01
CA THR A 18 -5.30 -7.29 0.10
C THR A 18 -3.97 -6.98 0.75
N GLY A 19 -3.77 -5.70 1.10
CA GLY A 19 -2.61 -5.26 1.87
C GLY A 19 -2.65 -5.85 3.29
N ASP A 20 -1.48 -6.07 3.86
CA ASP A 20 -1.31 -6.45 5.26
C ASP A 20 -0.55 -5.34 6.02
N PRO A 21 -0.61 -5.29 7.36
CA PRO A 21 0.11 -4.29 8.15
C PRO A 21 1.61 -4.12 7.80
N PRO A 22 2.37 -5.18 7.46
CA PRO A 22 3.76 -5.03 7.03
C PRO A 22 3.98 -4.17 5.79
N ASP A 23 3.00 -4.04 4.88
CA ASP A 23 3.14 -3.23 3.66
C ASP A 23 3.32 -1.74 4.00
N VAL A 24 2.56 -1.24 4.97
CA VAL A 24 2.69 0.14 5.45
C VAL A 24 3.94 0.28 6.32
N ALA A 25 4.22 -0.71 7.18
CA ALA A 25 5.37 -0.69 8.07
C ALA A 25 6.71 -0.61 7.29
N ALA A 26 6.81 -1.30 6.16
CA ALA A 26 8.01 -1.25 5.32
C ALA A 26 8.28 0.15 4.75
N LEU A 27 7.25 0.85 4.26
CA LEU A 27 7.40 2.24 3.80
C LEU A 27 7.83 3.15 4.95
N VAL A 28 7.20 3.03 6.12
CA VAL A 28 7.54 3.84 7.30
C VAL A 28 8.98 3.59 7.74
N ALA A 29 9.44 2.34 7.74
CA ALA A 29 10.81 1.99 8.08
C ALA A 29 11.82 2.64 7.12
N TRP A 30 11.55 2.65 5.82
CA TRP A 30 12.38 3.33 4.84
C TRP A 30 12.36 4.86 5.04
N LEU A 31 11.19 5.47 5.26
CA LEU A 31 11.07 6.91 5.54
C LEU A 31 11.79 7.34 6.81
N ALA A 32 11.83 6.47 7.83
CA ALA A 32 12.56 6.71 9.07
C ALA A 32 14.07 6.46 8.94
N SER A 33 14.53 5.86 7.84
CA SER A 33 15.95 5.60 7.60
C SER A 33 16.68 6.82 7.04
N GLY A 34 18.01 6.78 7.06
CA GLY A 34 18.85 7.81 6.42
C GLY A 34 18.74 7.83 4.88
N GLU A 35 18.25 6.75 4.26
CA GLU A 35 18.13 6.66 2.80
C GLU A 35 17.07 7.61 2.23
N ALA A 36 16.05 7.95 3.03
CA ALA A 36 14.97 8.85 2.64
C ALA A 36 15.29 10.34 2.93
N GLY A 37 16.56 10.71 3.17
CA GLY A 37 16.94 12.01 3.70
C GLY A 37 16.53 13.25 2.88
N PHE A 38 16.16 13.09 1.61
CA PHE A 38 15.67 14.18 0.75
C PHE A 38 14.15 14.18 0.56
N VAL A 39 13.44 13.23 1.14
CA VAL A 39 12.01 13.02 0.94
C VAL A 39 11.23 13.74 2.02
N SER A 40 10.49 14.78 1.65
CA SER A 40 9.66 15.56 2.58
C SER A 40 8.42 16.15 1.89
N GLY A 41 7.40 16.45 2.68
CA GLY A 41 6.15 17.08 2.21
C GLY A 41 5.28 16.20 1.30
N GLN A 42 5.52 14.88 1.26
CA GLN A 42 4.83 13.96 0.37
C GLN A 42 3.70 13.19 1.07
N THR A 43 2.70 12.80 0.29
CA THR A 43 1.69 11.80 0.68
C THR A 43 1.91 10.54 -0.13
N PHE A 44 2.06 9.40 0.55
CA PHE A 44 2.29 8.10 -0.09
C PHE A 44 1.06 7.21 -0.01
N ALA A 45 0.62 6.67 -1.15
CA ALA A 45 -0.41 5.65 -1.19
C ALA A 45 0.22 4.25 -1.03
N VAL A 46 -0.24 3.48 -0.05
CA VAL A 46 0.15 2.07 0.19
C VAL A 46 -1.10 1.21 0.11
N ASP A 47 -1.68 1.12 -1.07
CA ASP A 47 -3.02 0.57 -1.29
C ASP A 47 -3.06 -0.54 -2.36
N GLY A 48 -1.89 -1.06 -2.74
CA GLY A 48 -1.77 -2.03 -3.82
C GLY A 48 -2.08 -1.47 -5.22
N GLY A 49 -2.02 -0.15 -5.39
CA GLY A 49 -2.29 0.55 -6.65
C GLY A 49 -3.78 0.86 -6.90
N ARG A 50 -4.62 0.78 -5.85
CA ARG A 50 -6.07 1.00 -5.95
C ARG A 50 -6.39 2.34 -6.62
N MET A 51 -5.72 3.39 -6.19
CA MET A 51 -6.02 4.76 -6.63
C MET A 51 -5.43 5.10 -8.00
N VAL A 52 -4.55 4.25 -8.55
CA VAL A 52 -3.90 4.49 -9.85
C VAL A 52 -4.77 4.00 -11.00
N LYS A 53 -5.62 2.98 -10.77
CA LYS A 53 -6.57 2.50 -11.77
C LYS A 53 -7.92 3.19 -11.54
N LEU A 54 -8.24 4.16 -12.40
CA LEU A 54 -9.60 4.68 -12.49
C LEU A 54 -10.50 3.47 -12.82
N SER A 55 -11.46 3.19 -11.93
CA SER A 55 -12.53 2.22 -12.22
C SER A 55 -13.52 2.88 -13.18
N LEU A 56 -13.08 3.15 -14.41
CA LEU A 56 -14.01 3.52 -15.48
C LEU A 56 -14.82 2.27 -15.84
N PRO A 57 -16.14 2.41 -16.06
CA PRO A 57 -16.89 1.34 -16.71
C PRO A 57 -16.24 1.02 -18.08
N PRO A 58 -16.35 -0.23 -18.56
CA PRO A 58 -15.82 -0.63 -19.86
C PRO A 58 -16.38 0.22 -21.00
#